data_AF-A0A150GHL8-F1
#
_entry.id   AF-A0A150GHL8-F1
#
_cell.length_a   1.000
_cell.length_b   1.000
_cell.length_c   1.000
_cell.angle_alpha   90.00
_cell.angle_beta   90.00
_cell.angle_gamma   90.00
#
_symmetry.space_group_name_H-M   'P 1'
#
loop_
_entity.id
_entity.type
_entity.pdbx_description
1 polymer ?
#
loop_
_entity_poly.entity_id
_entity_poly.type
_entity_poly.pdbx_seq_one_letter_code
_entity_poly.pdbx_strand_id
1 'polypeptide(L)'
;MAQPSTSPVNVVLGAAGATGLECVKRLLATSDLPTRAVVRDPAKLQGVIEPSPKLQIAKGDVTDEASVREALAGAKGVIFAAAGKGYWSPAEVDFKGVQRVAAVSKELGVERVVLVSSMLVTKKHWLHPVRLLLNNIRYGLMDNKLKESGE
;
A
#
# COMPACT_ATOMS: atom_id res chain seq x y z
N MET A 1 10.72 -8.74 28.03
CA MET A 1 10.52 -7.77 26.94
C MET A 1 11.21 -8.32 25.72
N ALA A 2 10.46 -8.76 24.70
CA ALA A 2 11.04 -9.35 23.49
C ALA A 2 11.68 -8.24 22.64
N GLN A 3 12.96 -8.38 22.30
CA GLN A 3 13.58 -7.48 21.33
C GLN A 3 12.91 -7.67 19.96
N PRO A 4 12.52 -6.61 19.24
CA PRO A 4 12.05 -6.73 17.88
C PRO A 4 13.20 -7.27 17.02
N SER A 5 12.92 -8.24 16.14
CA SER A 5 13.93 -8.86 15.30
C SER A 5 14.68 -7.81 14.46
N THR A 6 15.99 -7.78 14.64
CA THR A 6 16.91 -6.68 14.28
C THR A 6 17.32 -6.62 12.81
N SER A 7 16.64 -7.34 11.91
CA SER A 7 16.97 -7.35 10.48
C SER A 7 16.01 -6.47 9.68
N PRO A 8 16.50 -5.48 8.91
CA PRO A 8 15.65 -4.60 8.11
C PRO A 8 14.84 -5.39 7.07
N VAL A 9 13.58 -5.02 6.86
CA VAL A 9 12.65 -5.68 5.93
C VAL A 9 12.07 -4.69 4.92
N ASN A 10 11.84 -5.14 3.68
CA ASN A 10 11.03 -4.39 2.72
C ASN A 10 9.56 -4.74 2.91
N VAL A 11 8.67 -3.75 2.96
CA VAL A 11 7.23 -3.98 3.14
C VAL A 11 6.47 -3.61 1.87
N VAL A 12 5.55 -4.48 1.44
CA VAL A 12 4.63 -4.22 0.33
C VAL A 12 3.20 -4.28 0.84
N LEU A 13 2.54 -3.14 0.93
CA LEU A 13 1.12 -3.03 1.27
C LEU A 13 0.28 -3.28 0.02
N GLY A 14 -0.74 -4.12 0.13
CA GLY A 14 -1.58 -4.50 -1.03
C GLY A 14 -0.95 -5.59 -1.90
N ALA A 15 -0.16 -6.49 -1.29
CA ALA A 15 0.63 -7.49 -2.01
C ALA A 15 -0.17 -8.52 -2.82
N ALA A 16 -1.47 -8.71 -2.56
CA ALA A 16 -2.35 -9.57 -3.37
C ALA A 16 -2.94 -8.86 -4.61
N GLY A 17 -2.69 -7.57 -4.79
CA GLY A 17 -3.05 -6.85 -6.02
C GLY A 17 -2.05 -7.12 -7.14
N ALA A 18 -2.44 -6.88 -8.40
CA ALA A 18 -1.57 -7.14 -9.56
C ALA A 18 -0.20 -6.45 -9.44
N THR A 19 -0.17 -5.14 -9.13
CA THR A 19 1.09 -4.40 -8.97
C THR A 19 1.85 -4.84 -7.73
N GLY A 20 1.17 -4.99 -6.58
CA GLY A 20 1.81 -5.40 -5.33
C GLY A 20 2.47 -6.77 -5.44
N LEU A 21 1.83 -7.72 -6.12
CA LEU A 21 2.36 -9.06 -6.34
C LEU A 21 3.67 -9.03 -7.14
N GLU A 22 3.72 -8.27 -8.23
CA GLU A 22 4.95 -8.13 -9.02
C GLU A 22 6.05 -7.40 -8.25
N CYS A 23 5.70 -6.41 -7.41
CA CYS A 23 6.66 -5.80 -6.50
C CYS A 23 7.27 -6.83 -5.53
N VAL A 24 6.45 -7.70 -4.93
CA VAL A 24 6.94 -8.75 -4.02
C VAL A 24 7.86 -9.72 -4.77
N LYS A 25 7.45 -10.24 -5.93
CA LYS A 25 8.28 -11.14 -6.75
C LYS A 25 9.62 -10.51 -7.10
N ARG A 26 9.59 -9.25 -7.55
CA ARG A 26 10.80 -8.51 -7.95
C ARG A 26 11.75 -8.30 -6.76
N LEU A 27 11.22 -7.94 -5.59
CA LEU A 27 12.02 -7.78 -4.37
C LEU A 27 12.62 -9.10 -3.93
N LEU A 28 11.86 -10.20 -3.92
CA LEU A 28 12.40 -11.52 -3.58
C LEU A 28 13.54 -11.96 -4.50
N ALA A 29 13.44 -11.62 -5.79
CA ALA A 29 14.43 -11.96 -6.81
C ALA A 29 15.71 -11.10 -6.76
N THR A 30 15.66 -9.87 -6.21
CA THR A 30 16.78 -8.91 -6.34
C THR A 30 17.27 -8.27 -5.07
N SER A 31 16.47 -8.29 -4.01
CA SER A 31 16.85 -7.76 -2.71
C SER A 31 17.48 -8.86 -1.86
N ASP A 32 18.53 -8.48 -1.13
CA ASP A 32 19.09 -9.30 -0.06
C ASP A 32 18.22 -9.24 1.20
N LEU A 33 17.48 -8.15 1.40
CA LEU A 33 16.53 -8.01 2.51
C LEU A 33 15.31 -8.90 2.33
N PRO A 34 14.75 -9.46 3.43
CA PRO A 34 13.44 -10.08 3.42
C PRO A 34 12.35 -9.12 2.92
N THR A 35 11.27 -9.70 2.41
CA THR A 35 10.10 -8.98 1.92
C THR A 35 8.85 -9.41 2.69
N ARG A 36 8.20 -8.45 3.33
CA ARG A 36 6.92 -8.60 4.01
C ARG A 36 5.78 -8.22 3.07
N ALA A 37 5.06 -9.22 2.60
CA ALA A 37 3.84 -9.08 1.81
C ALA A 37 2.65 -8.88 2.75
N VAL A 38 2.08 -7.67 2.77
CA VAL A 38 0.99 -7.30 3.67
C VAL A 38 -0.33 -7.32 2.93
N VAL A 39 -1.28 -8.09 3.45
CA VAL A 39 -2.63 -8.27 2.90
C VAL A 39 -3.67 -8.34 4.01
N ARG A 40 -4.91 -7.95 3.74
CA ARG A 40 -6.02 -8.08 4.71
C ARG A 40 -6.38 -9.54 4.98
N ASP A 41 -6.20 -10.39 3.97
CA ASP A 41 -6.51 -11.82 3.99
C ASP A 41 -5.29 -12.61 3.47
N PRO A 42 -4.47 -13.18 4.37
CA PRO A 42 -3.29 -13.98 4.03
C PRO A 42 -3.56 -15.18 3.11
N ALA A 43 -4.78 -15.74 3.13
CA ALA A 43 -5.13 -16.88 2.29
C ALA A 43 -5.02 -16.55 0.79
N LYS A 44 -5.17 -15.27 0.42
CA LYS A 44 -5.05 -14.82 -0.98
C LYS A 44 -3.65 -14.93 -1.58
N LEU A 45 -2.63 -15.11 -0.76
CA LEU A 45 -1.26 -15.30 -1.23
C LEU A 45 -0.83 -16.77 -1.22
N GLN A 46 -1.63 -17.67 -0.61
CA GLN A 46 -1.33 -19.10 -0.61
C GLN A 46 -1.38 -19.65 -2.03
N GLY A 47 -0.31 -20.32 -2.47
CA GLY A 47 -0.20 -20.88 -3.82
C GLY A 47 0.01 -19.85 -4.94
N VAL A 48 -0.01 -18.55 -4.64
CA VAL A 48 0.22 -17.47 -5.64
C VAL A 48 1.69 -17.07 -5.71
N ILE A 49 2.38 -17.09 -4.57
CA ILE A 49 3.82 -16.81 -4.47
C ILE A 49 4.52 -18.09 -4.03
N GLU A 50 5.60 -18.44 -4.71
CA GLU A 50 6.44 -19.58 -4.32
C GLU A 50 7.02 -19.35 -2.92
N PRO A 51 7.03 -20.37 -2.04
CA PRO A 51 7.67 -20.28 -0.74
C PRO A 51 9.14 -19.85 -0.87
N SER A 52 9.53 -18.86 -0.07
CA SER A 52 10.90 -18.34 -0.05
C SER A 52 11.30 -18.07 1.40
N PRO A 53 12.55 -18.36 1.82
CA PRO A 53 13.03 -18.00 3.15
C PRO A 53 13.05 -16.48 3.38
N LYS A 54 13.03 -15.68 2.31
CA LYS A 54 12.97 -14.22 2.35
C LYS A 54 11.54 -13.67 2.37
N LEU A 55 10.51 -14.51 2.19
CA LEU A 55 9.11 -14.06 2.16
C LEU A 55 8.46 -14.16 3.54
N GLN A 56 7.89 -13.04 4.00
CA GLN A 56 7.02 -12.97 5.16
C GLN A 56 5.62 -12.58 4.70
N ILE A 57 4.59 -13.37 5.02
CA ILE A 57 3.20 -12.97 4.78
C ILE A 57 2.63 -12.46 6.09
N ALA A 58 2.15 -11.21 6.09
CA ALA A 58 1.57 -10.57 7.26
C ALA A 58 0.14 -10.11 6.98
N LYS A 59 -0.73 -10.27 7.96
CA LYS A 59 -2.05 -9.65 7.94
C LYS A 59 -1.90 -8.15 8.23
N GLY A 60 -2.53 -7.31 7.43
CA GLY A 60 -2.59 -5.88 7.73
C GLY A 60 -3.64 -5.12 6.93
N ASP A 61 -4.16 -4.05 7.54
CA ASP A 61 -5.15 -3.14 6.97
C ASP A 61 -4.67 -1.68 7.11
N VAL A 62 -4.60 -0.94 6.00
CA VAL A 62 -4.14 0.45 5.98
C VAL A 62 -5.17 1.44 6.55
N THR A 63 -6.40 0.98 6.77
CA THR A 63 -7.46 1.74 7.44
C THR A 63 -7.31 1.75 8.97
N ASP A 64 -6.49 0.86 9.53
CA ASP A 64 -6.23 0.73 10.97
C ASP A 64 -4.77 1.10 11.29
N GLU A 65 -4.57 2.07 12.17
CA GLU A 65 -3.24 2.55 12.55
C GLU A 65 -2.41 1.54 13.34
N ALA A 66 -3.03 0.78 14.24
CA ALA A 66 -2.32 -0.27 14.98
C ALA A 66 -1.80 -1.33 14.01
N SER A 67 -2.67 -1.74 13.08
CA SER A 67 -2.29 -2.67 12.01
C SER A 67 -1.16 -2.14 11.12
N VAL A 68 -1.17 -0.85 10.76
CA VAL A 68 -0.07 -0.22 10.01
C VAL A 68 1.24 -0.24 10.81
N ARG A 69 1.21 0.13 12.09
CA ARG A 69 2.41 0.13 12.96
C ARG A 69 3.04 -1.26 13.05
N GLU A 70 2.22 -2.28 13.26
CA GLU A 70 2.67 -3.68 13.28
C GLU A 70 3.25 -4.11 11.92
N ALA A 71 2.56 -3.78 10.82
CA ALA A 71 3.01 -4.13 9.48
C ALA A 71 4.35 -3.48 9.11
N LEU A 72 4.60 -2.26 9.59
CA LEU A 72 5.81 -1.47 9.31
C LEU A 72 6.95 -1.69 10.33
N ALA A 73 6.77 -2.52 11.36
CA ALA A 73 7.81 -2.78 12.33
C ALA A 73 9.08 -3.35 11.68
N GLY A 74 10.22 -2.66 11.85
CA GLY A 74 11.51 -3.01 11.25
C GLY A 74 11.63 -2.69 9.75
N ALA A 75 10.69 -1.95 9.17
CA ALA A 75 10.70 -1.64 7.75
C ALA A 75 11.83 -0.66 7.38
N LYS A 76 12.64 -1.02 6.38
CA LYS A 76 13.61 -0.11 5.75
C LYS A 76 12.97 0.64 4.57
N GLY A 77 12.17 -0.06 3.79
CA GLY A 77 11.45 0.48 2.64
C GLY A 77 10.01 0.01 2.62
N VAL A 78 9.10 0.88 2.18
CA VAL A 78 7.66 0.60 2.08
C VAL A 78 7.17 0.91 0.68
N ILE A 79 6.48 -0.04 0.05
CA ILE A 79 5.72 0.16 -1.18
C ILE A 79 4.23 0.15 -0.84
N PHE A 80 3.56 1.27 -1.07
CA PHE A 80 2.11 1.37 -0.97
C PHE A 80 1.50 1.04 -2.33
N ALA A 81 1.06 -0.21 -2.50
CA ALA A 81 0.33 -0.70 -3.68
C ALA A 81 -1.12 -1.08 -3.35
N ALA A 82 -1.59 -0.73 -2.14
CA ALA A 82 -2.97 -0.92 -1.74
C ALA A 82 -3.88 0.05 -2.50
N ALA A 83 -5.08 -0.40 -2.83
CA ALA A 83 -6.12 0.41 -3.45
C ALA A 83 -7.48 0.01 -2.87
N GLY A 84 -8.33 0.99 -2.62
CA GLY A 84 -9.72 0.78 -2.26
C GLY A 84 -10.46 0.06 -3.40
N LYS A 85 -11.23 -0.98 -3.05
CA LYS A 85 -12.21 -1.59 -3.98
C LYS A 85 -13.62 -1.13 -3.60
N GLY A 86 -14.33 -0.50 -4.54
CA GLY A 86 -15.69 0.00 -4.35
C GLY A 86 -15.74 1.51 -4.05
N TYR A 87 -16.93 2.11 -4.15
CA TYR A 87 -17.14 3.55 -4.23
C TYR A 87 -16.68 4.36 -2.99
N TRP A 88 -16.84 3.81 -1.78
CA TRP A 88 -16.51 4.49 -0.50
C TRP A 88 -15.11 4.20 0.03
N SER A 89 -14.45 3.19 -0.52
CA SER A 89 -13.12 2.77 -0.10
C SER A 89 -11.94 3.70 -0.47
N PRO A 90 -11.99 4.56 -1.52
CA PRO A 90 -10.81 5.33 -1.92
C PRO A 90 -10.44 6.44 -0.93
N ALA A 91 -11.40 7.06 -0.24
CA ALA A 91 -11.10 8.08 0.76
C ALA A 91 -10.34 7.49 1.96
N GLU A 92 -10.76 6.33 2.45
CA GLU A 92 -10.14 5.67 3.60
C GLU A 92 -8.82 4.96 3.24
N VAL A 93 -8.72 4.38 2.04
CA VAL A 93 -7.53 3.61 1.62
C VAL A 93 -6.54 4.47 0.85
N ASP A 94 -6.95 5.06 -0.27
CA ASP A 94 -6.04 5.78 -1.19
C ASP A 94 -5.64 7.17 -0.67
N PHE A 95 -6.45 7.82 0.17
CA PHE A 95 -6.11 9.11 0.78
C PHE A 95 -5.65 8.95 2.24
N LYS A 96 -6.57 8.67 3.17
CA LYS A 96 -6.23 8.56 4.60
C LYS A 96 -5.26 7.43 4.89
N GLY A 97 -5.38 6.30 4.21
CA GLY A 97 -4.45 5.18 4.35
C GLY A 97 -3.02 5.54 3.93
N VAL A 98 -2.86 6.31 2.85
CA VAL A 98 -1.55 6.84 2.44
C VAL A 98 -1.01 7.82 3.48
N GLN A 99 -1.82 8.76 3.96
CA GLN A 99 -1.42 9.70 5.01
C GLN A 99 -0.95 8.99 6.28
N ARG A 100 -1.72 8.00 6.75
CA ARG A 100 -1.41 7.18 7.92
C ARG A 100 -0.11 6.41 7.73
N VAL A 101 0.06 5.74 6.59
CA VAL A 101 1.30 5.01 6.29
C VAL A 101 2.49 5.96 6.23
N ALA A 102 2.34 7.15 5.64
CA ALA A 102 3.42 8.13 5.60
C ALA A 102 3.80 8.65 7.00
N ALA A 103 2.81 8.96 7.84
CA ALA A 103 3.03 9.39 9.23
C ALA A 103 3.75 8.31 10.06
N VAL A 104 3.21 7.08 10.07
CA VAL A 104 3.82 5.96 10.80
C VAL A 104 5.20 5.61 10.24
N SER A 105 5.39 5.65 8.92
CA SER A 105 6.71 5.43 8.31
C SER A 105 7.75 6.43 8.81
N LYS A 106 7.36 7.70 8.94
CA LYS A 106 8.24 8.76 9.48
C LYS A 106 8.58 8.50 10.94
N GLU A 107 7.60 8.13 11.76
CA GLU A 107 7.81 7.83 13.18
C GLU A 107 8.71 6.61 13.40
N LEU A 108 8.59 5.58 12.55
CA LEU A 108 9.39 4.36 12.62
C LEU A 108 10.76 4.47 11.92
N GLY A 109 11.09 5.62 11.34
CA GLY A 109 12.38 5.83 10.68
C GLY A 109 12.57 5.08 9.37
N VAL A 110 11.49 4.81 8.64
CA VAL A 110 11.54 4.19 7.31
C VAL A 110 12.31 5.10 6.34
N GLU A 111 13.34 4.58 5.67
CA GLU A 111 14.22 5.36 4.80
C GLU A 111 13.56 5.75 3.47
N ARG A 112 12.65 4.92 2.97
CA ARG A 112 12.00 5.15 1.68
C ARG A 112 10.56 4.66 1.65
N VAL A 113 9.65 5.54 1.20
CA VAL A 113 8.25 5.20 0.89
C VAL A 113 8.01 5.42 -0.60
N VAL A 114 7.49 4.40 -1.27
CA VAL A 114 7.07 4.45 -2.68
C VAL A 114 5.55 4.36 -2.72
N LEU A 115 4.89 5.41 -3.20
CA LEU A 115 3.45 5.42 -3.42
C LEU A 115 3.14 5.05 -4.87
N VAL A 116 2.41 3.95 -5.07
CA VAL A 116 1.86 3.60 -6.39
C VAL A 116 0.56 4.39 -6.58
N SER A 117 0.59 5.38 -7.47
CA SER A 117 -0.57 6.22 -7.80
C SER A 117 -0.95 6.09 -9.28
N SER A 118 -2.16 6.53 -9.65
CA SER A 118 -2.61 6.56 -11.03
C SER A 118 -2.36 7.93 -11.66
N MET A 119 -1.87 7.96 -12.90
CA MET A 119 -1.51 9.18 -13.63
C MET A 119 -2.62 10.26 -13.66
N LEU A 120 -3.88 9.86 -13.61
CA LEU A 120 -5.02 10.77 -13.71
C LEU A 120 -5.44 11.43 -12.37
N VAL A 121 -4.77 11.14 -11.25
CA VAL A 121 -5.06 11.72 -9.92
C VAL A 121 -4.38 13.06 -9.65
N THR A 122 -3.99 13.80 -10.69
CA THR A 122 -3.39 15.15 -10.56
C THR A 122 -4.29 16.23 -11.17
N LYS A 123 -4.25 17.44 -10.60
CA LYS A 123 -5.08 18.59 -11.05
C LYS A 123 -4.81 18.98 -12.51
N LYS A 124 -3.62 18.66 -13.05
CA LYS A 124 -3.21 18.93 -14.44
C LYS A 124 -4.03 18.17 -15.49
N HIS A 125 -4.68 17.07 -15.12
CA HIS A 125 -5.46 16.23 -16.04
C HIS A 125 -6.97 16.36 -15.87
N TRP A 126 -7.45 17.45 -15.27
CA TRP A 126 -8.88 17.67 -14.99
C TRP A 126 -9.76 17.52 -16.24
N LEU A 127 -9.29 18.05 -17.38
CA LEU A 127 -10.01 18.03 -18.66
C LEU A 127 -9.68 16.80 -19.53
N HIS A 128 -8.93 15.83 -19.02
CA HIS A 128 -8.56 14.65 -19.82
C HIS A 128 -9.81 13.80 -20.11
N PRO A 129 -10.06 13.39 -21.38
CA PRO A 129 -11.29 12.72 -21.77
C PRO A 129 -11.54 11.42 -21.00
N VAL A 130 -10.49 10.66 -20.67
CA VAL A 130 -10.60 9.47 -19.81
C VAL A 130 -10.93 9.84 -18.36
N ARG A 131 -10.42 10.96 -17.82
CA ARG A 131 -10.79 11.41 -16.46
C ARG A 131 -12.25 11.85 -16.43
N LEU A 132 -12.70 12.58 -17.43
CA LEU A 132 -14.10 13.01 -17.55
C LEU A 132 -15.03 11.79 -17.67
N LEU A 133 -14.71 10.80 -18.51
CA LEU A 133 -15.46 9.54 -18.59
C LEU A 133 -15.50 8.81 -17.23
N LEU A 134 -14.36 8.66 -16.56
CA LEU A 134 -14.28 7.98 -15.26
C LEU A 134 -14.95 8.77 -14.13
N ASN A 135 -15.03 10.10 -14.22
CA ASN A 135 -15.79 10.93 -13.26
C ASN A 135 -17.30 10.90 -13.54
N ASN A 136 -17.70 10.83 -14.81
CA ASN A 136 -19.08 11.08 -15.27
C ASN A 136 -19.95 9.82 -15.39
N ILE A 137 -19.40 8.60 -15.29
CA ILE A 137 -20.22 7.39 -15.38
C ILE A 137 -21.15 7.22 -14.16
N ARG A 138 -20.84 7.81 -12.99
CA ARG A 138 -21.85 8.00 -11.93
C ARG A 138 -21.50 8.90 -10.73
N TYR A 139 -20.23 9.06 -10.28
CA TYR A 139 -20.00 9.56 -8.90
C TYR A 139 -18.62 10.21 -8.49
N GLY A 140 -17.74 10.69 -9.38
CA GLY A 140 -16.55 11.45 -8.89
C GLY A 140 -15.42 10.64 -8.23
N LEU A 141 -15.18 9.41 -8.70
CA LEU A 141 -14.18 8.47 -8.17
C LEU A 141 -12.77 9.08 -8.03
N MET A 142 -12.36 9.88 -9.01
CA MET A 142 -11.02 10.48 -9.05
C MET A 142 -10.89 11.65 -8.08
N ASP A 143 -11.98 12.38 -7.85
CA ASP A 143 -12.01 13.50 -6.91
C ASP A 143 -12.04 13.01 -5.47
N ASN A 144 -12.65 11.85 -5.18
CA ASN A 144 -12.59 11.23 -3.84
C ASN A 144 -11.18 10.76 -3.44
N LYS A 145 -10.26 10.60 -4.40
CA LYS A 145 -8.82 10.40 -4.11
C LYS A 145 -8.10 11.71 -3.76
N LEU A 146 -8.72 12.86 -4.01
CA LEU A 146 -8.12 14.20 -3.90
C LEU A 146 -8.79 15.10 -2.87
N LYS A 147 -9.98 14.76 -2.37
CA LYS A 147 -10.69 15.55 -1.37
C LYS A 147 -9.94 15.47 -0.04
N GLU A 148 -9.37 16.60 0.37
CA GLU A 148 -9.16 16.92 1.79
C GLU A 148 -10.48 16.64 2.51
N SER A 149 -10.44 15.88 3.60
CA SER A 149 -11.53 15.89 4.56
C SER A 149 -11.71 17.34 4.99
N GLY A 150 -12.86 17.91 4.67
CA GLY A 150 -13.24 19.23 5.17
C GLY A 150 -13.08 19.29 6.68
N GLU A 151 -12.82 20.51 7.13
CA GLU A 151 -12.87 20.98 8.52
C GLU A 151 -14.03 20.39 9.32
#